data_AF-A0A8T4EN03-F1
#
_entry.id   AF-A0A8T4EN03-F1
#
_cell.length_a   1.000
_cell.length_b   1.000
_cell.length_c   1.000
_cell.angle_alpha   90.00
_cell.angle_beta   90.00
_cell.angle_gamma   90.00
#
_symmetry.space_group_name_H-M   'P 1'
#
loop_
_entity.id
_entity.type
_entity.pdbx_description
1 polymer ?
#
loop_
_entity_poly.entity_id
_entity_poly.type
_entity_poly.pdbx_seq_one_letter_code
_entity_poly.pdbx_strand_id
1 'polypeptide(L)'
;MRNTKGKPAKRQESILDHKPTSADLAYRRTANMILYWSTILFLTLMNVLIALVLTPFLFASETPQLYLMMVIFGLLFGYIFNLLITRIEFLERHHHFFAAIFIPLIAIITILTIISSIDHIASILNITISQDPKITVLVYGAAFMLPYTLGRIKEIHK
;
A
#
# COMPACT_ATOMS: atom_id res chain seq x y z
N MET A 1 1.40 -47.55 -47.24
CA MET A 1 1.12 -46.15 -46.86
C MET A 1 0.11 -46.15 -45.72
N ARG A 2 0.51 -45.88 -44.47
CA ARG A 2 -0.39 -45.87 -43.30
C ARG A 2 -0.66 -44.41 -42.90
N ASN A 3 -1.94 -44.03 -42.99
CA ASN A 3 -2.45 -42.71 -42.66
C ASN A 3 -2.48 -42.51 -41.13
N THR A 4 -1.65 -41.62 -40.61
CA THR A 4 -1.61 -41.19 -39.20
C THR A 4 -1.97 -39.72 -39.09
N LYS A 5 -3.21 -39.35 -39.41
CA LYS A 5 -3.75 -38.02 -39.10
C LYS A 5 -5.10 -38.15 -38.40
N GLY A 6 -5.12 -37.89 -37.10
CA GLY A 6 -6.37 -37.68 -36.38
C GLY A 6 -6.31 -38.05 -34.91
N LYS A 7 -5.58 -37.28 -34.08
CA LYS A 7 -5.82 -37.28 -32.62
C LYS A 7 -5.25 -36.11 -31.77
N PRO A 8 -5.16 -34.84 -32.20
CA PRO A 8 -4.80 -33.76 -31.27
C PRO A 8 -5.98 -33.16 -30.48
N ALA A 9 -7.22 -33.20 -30.98
CA ALA A 9 -8.31 -32.38 -30.42
C ALA A 9 -8.86 -32.85 -29.05
N LYS A 10 -9.02 -34.16 -28.81
CA LYS A 10 -9.66 -34.67 -27.57
C LYS A 10 -8.84 -34.47 -26.28
N ARG A 11 -7.53 -34.20 -26.38
CA ARG A 11 -6.66 -34.03 -25.19
C ARG A 11 -6.72 -32.62 -24.61
N GLN A 12 -7.13 -31.63 -25.40
CA GLN A 12 -7.23 -30.24 -24.95
C GLN A 12 -8.55 -29.98 -24.20
N GLU A 13 -9.64 -30.61 -24.61
CA GLU A 13 -10.93 -30.52 -23.91
C GLU A 13 -10.88 -31.15 -22.50
N SER A 14 -10.14 -32.25 -22.32
CA SER A 14 -10.03 -32.90 -21.00
C SER A 14 -9.22 -32.11 -19.96
N ILE A 15 -8.44 -31.11 -20.38
CA ILE A 15 -7.70 -30.20 -19.49
C ILE A 15 -8.57 -29.02 -19.08
N LEU A 16 -9.52 -28.60 -19.94
CA LEU A 16 -10.43 -27.48 -19.70
C LEU A 16 -11.63 -27.85 -18.80
N ASP A 17 -11.98 -29.13 -18.71
CA ASP A 17 -13.12 -29.61 -17.90
C ASP A 17 -12.71 -30.13 -16.52
N HIS A 18 -11.49 -29.81 -16.06
CA HIS A 18 -11.03 -30.14 -14.72
C HIS A 18 -11.76 -29.26 -13.70
N LYS A 19 -12.95 -29.71 -13.26
CA LYS A 19 -13.67 -29.11 -12.14
C LYS A 19 -12.74 -29.11 -10.92
N PRO A 20 -12.49 -27.94 -10.32
CA PRO A 20 -11.57 -27.84 -9.19
C PRO A 20 -12.04 -28.78 -8.08
N THR A 21 -11.11 -29.60 -7.58
CA THR A 21 -11.38 -30.54 -6.50
C THR A 21 -11.63 -29.73 -5.21
N SER A 22 -12.42 -30.25 -4.26
CA SER A 22 -12.68 -29.57 -2.99
C SER A 22 -11.39 -29.18 -2.23
N ALA A 23 -10.32 -29.97 -2.40
CA ALA A 23 -8.98 -29.68 -1.89
C ALA A 23 -8.36 -28.42 -2.52
N ASP A 24 -8.52 -28.21 -3.82
CA ASP A 24 -7.98 -27.04 -4.55
C ASP A 24 -8.66 -25.74 -4.09
N LEU A 25 -9.97 -25.82 -3.80
CA LEU A 25 -10.75 -24.71 -3.27
C LEU A 25 -10.34 -24.35 -1.84
N ALA A 26 -10.12 -25.36 -0.99
CA ALA A 26 -9.64 -25.15 0.38
C ALA A 26 -8.24 -24.53 0.39
N TYR A 27 -7.33 -25.02 -0.45
CA TYR A 27 -5.98 -24.46 -0.57
C TYR A 27 -5.99 -22.99 -1.02
N ARG A 28 -6.78 -22.65 -2.05
CA ARG A 28 -6.92 -21.27 -2.53
C ARG A 28 -7.45 -20.33 -1.45
N ARG A 29 -8.42 -20.77 -0.65
CA ARG A 29 -8.97 -19.97 0.45
C ARG A 29 -7.90 -19.68 1.51
N THR A 30 -7.16 -20.69 1.95
CA THR A 30 -6.10 -20.51 2.95
C THR A 30 -4.96 -19.64 2.41
N ALA A 31 -4.55 -19.84 1.15
CA ALA A 31 -3.54 -19.02 0.50
C ALA A 31 -3.96 -17.54 0.43
N ASN A 32 -5.20 -17.26 0.03
CA ASN A 32 -5.72 -15.89 -0.02
C ASN A 32 -5.77 -15.25 1.37
N MET A 33 -6.19 -16.01 2.38
CA MET A 33 -6.24 -15.53 3.76
C MET A 33 -4.83 -15.17 4.27
N ILE A 34 -3.83 -16.02 4.02
CA ILE A 34 -2.43 -15.75 4.42
C ILE A 34 -1.89 -14.52 3.68
N LEU A 35 -2.14 -14.40 2.38
CA LEU A 35 -1.73 -13.24 1.58
C LEU A 35 -2.37 -11.95 2.09
N TYR A 36 -3.64 -11.99 2.44
CA TYR A 36 -4.36 -10.84 3.01
C TYR A 36 -3.73 -10.37 4.32
N TRP A 37 -3.59 -11.28 5.29
CA TRP A 37 -3.02 -10.93 6.61
C TRP A 37 -1.56 -10.51 6.52
N SER A 38 -0.75 -11.19 5.70
CA SER A 38 0.66 -10.82 5.51
C SER A 38 0.80 -9.44 4.86
N THR A 39 -0.10 -9.07 3.94
CA THR A 39 -0.03 -7.75 3.30
C THR A 39 -0.45 -6.64 4.26
N ILE A 40 -1.47 -6.85 5.10
CA ILE A 40 -1.82 -5.89 6.16
C ILE A 40 -0.68 -5.72 7.15
N LEU A 41 -0.07 -6.82 7.58
CA LEU A 41 1.10 -6.79 8.46
C LEU A 41 2.25 -6.01 7.80
N PHE A 42 2.53 -6.29 6.53
CA PHE A 42 3.57 -5.62 5.77
C PHE A 42 3.30 -4.11 5.62
N LEU A 43 2.05 -3.71 5.28
CA LEU A 43 1.64 -2.31 5.19
C LEU A 43 1.82 -1.58 6.53
N THR A 44 1.49 -2.26 7.63
CA THR A 44 1.67 -1.72 8.99
C THR A 44 3.15 -1.50 9.31
N LEU A 45 4.01 -2.47 8.99
CA LEU A 45 5.46 -2.36 9.18
C LEU A 45 6.07 -1.24 8.32
N MET A 46 5.66 -1.16 7.05
CA MET A 46 6.10 -0.08 6.15
C MET A 46 5.70 1.29 6.69
N ASN A 47 4.52 1.42 7.28
CA ASN A 47 4.06 2.66 7.86
C ASN A 47 4.99 3.16 8.99
N VAL A 48 5.36 2.27 9.91
CA VAL A 48 6.30 2.57 11.00
C VAL A 48 7.68 2.91 10.44
N LEU A 49 8.14 2.14 9.44
CA LEU A 49 9.44 2.37 8.81
C LEU A 49 9.51 3.76 8.14
N ILE A 50 8.44 4.17 7.45
CA ILE A 50 8.36 5.50 6.82
C ILE A 50 8.46 6.59 7.88
N ALA A 51 7.71 6.48 8.98
CA ALA A 51 7.76 7.46 10.06
C ALA A 51 9.18 7.56 10.64
N LEU A 52 9.84 6.42 10.87
CA LEU A 52 11.20 6.35 11.37
C LEU A 52 12.21 6.99 10.41
N VAL A 53 12.07 6.72 9.11
CA VAL A 53 12.96 7.27 8.07
C VAL A 53 12.75 8.77 7.88
N LEU A 54 11.51 9.26 7.91
CA LEU A 54 11.20 10.68 7.73
C LEU A 54 11.64 11.53 8.92
N THR A 55 11.54 11.02 10.13
CA THR A 55 11.86 11.75 11.37
C THR A 55 13.24 12.45 11.34
N PRO A 56 14.37 11.80 11.04
CA PRO A 56 15.67 12.46 10.99
C PRO A 56 15.75 13.56 9.91
N PHE A 57 15.02 13.45 8.79
CA PHE A 57 15.02 14.49 7.76
C PHE A 57 14.36 15.79 8.23
N LEU A 58 13.40 15.70 9.16
CA LEU A 58 12.76 16.89 9.74
C LEU A 58 13.72 17.69 10.62
N PHE A 59 14.75 17.05 11.20
CA PHE A 59 15.79 17.74 11.96
C PHE A 59 16.96 18.20 11.08
N ALA A 60 17.28 17.48 10.00
CA ALA A 60 18.48 17.71 9.22
C ALA A 60 18.33 18.72 8.07
N SER A 61 17.11 19.05 7.64
CA SER A 61 16.86 19.78 6.39
C SER A 61 16.33 21.21 6.60
N GLU A 62 16.67 22.11 5.68
CA GLU A 62 16.07 23.45 5.61
C GLU A 62 14.61 23.39 5.11
N THR A 63 13.83 24.44 5.40
CA THR A 63 12.38 24.53 5.13
C THR A 63 11.97 24.16 3.70
N PRO A 64 12.49 24.78 2.63
CA PRO A 64 12.02 24.48 1.27
C PRO A 64 12.40 23.06 0.82
N GLN A 65 13.60 22.61 1.19
CA GLN A 65 14.08 21.26 0.87
C GLN A 65 13.23 20.20 1.58
N LEU A 66 12.87 20.43 2.85
CA LEU A 66 12.04 19.55 3.63
C LEU A 66 10.66 19.36 2.98
N TYR A 67 9.97 20.45 2.61
CA TYR A 67 8.67 20.35 1.94
C TYR A 67 8.75 19.58 0.62
N LEU A 68 9.78 19.83 -0.19
CA LEU A 68 9.99 19.11 -1.44
C LEU A 68 10.18 17.60 -1.19
N MET A 69 11.00 17.24 -0.20
CA MET A 69 11.21 15.83 0.18
C MET A 69 9.92 15.19 0.68
N MET A 70 9.15 15.89 1.53
CA MET A 70 7.86 15.41 2.03
C MET A 70 6.85 15.15 0.92
N VAL A 71 6.79 16.02 -0.10
CA VAL A 71 5.94 15.80 -1.28
C VAL A 71 6.41 14.59 -2.08
N ILE A 72 7.71 14.48 -2.37
CA ILE A 72 8.27 13.37 -3.15
C ILE A 72 8.04 12.03 -2.43
N PHE A 73 8.38 11.94 -1.15
CA PHE A 73 8.17 10.74 -0.34
C PHE A 73 6.69 10.42 -0.18
N GLY A 74 5.85 11.43 0.08
CA GLY A 74 4.41 11.27 0.15
C GLY A 74 3.86 10.65 -1.13
N LEU A 75 4.16 11.23 -2.29
CA LEU A 75 3.73 10.69 -3.58
C LEU A 75 4.27 9.28 -3.84
N LEU A 76 5.54 9.03 -3.56
CA LEU A 76 6.18 7.73 -3.80
C LEU A 76 5.56 6.63 -2.94
N PHE A 77 5.47 6.85 -1.62
CA PHE A 77 4.88 5.88 -0.71
C PHE A 77 3.37 5.76 -0.92
N GLY A 78 2.66 6.87 -1.16
CA GLY A 78 1.25 6.85 -1.49
C GLY A 78 0.95 5.99 -2.73
N TYR A 79 1.78 6.10 -3.76
CA TYR A 79 1.67 5.28 -4.97
C TYR A 79 1.94 3.79 -4.68
N ILE A 80 2.99 3.48 -3.92
CA ILE A 80 3.32 2.09 -3.53
C ILE A 80 2.18 1.46 -2.71
N PHE A 81 1.66 2.20 -1.72
CA PHE A 81 0.56 1.75 -0.87
C PHE A 81 -0.71 1.54 -1.68
N ASN A 82 -1.05 2.47 -2.58
CA ASN A 82 -2.15 2.33 -3.50
C ASN A 82 -2.01 1.04 -4.33
N LEU A 83 -0.85 0.80 -4.95
CA LEU A 83 -0.61 -0.42 -5.73
C LEU A 83 -0.75 -1.71 -4.91
N LEU A 84 -0.19 -1.73 -3.69
CA LEU A 84 -0.28 -2.87 -2.79
C LEU A 84 -1.74 -3.17 -2.45
N ILE A 85 -2.49 -2.15 -2.06
CA ILE A 85 -3.88 -2.28 -1.64
C ILE A 85 -4.78 -2.69 -2.81
N THR A 86 -4.65 -2.05 -3.98
CA THR A 86 -5.43 -2.42 -5.17
C THR A 86 -5.20 -3.88 -5.58
N ARG A 87 -3.99 -4.42 -5.40
CA ARG A 87 -3.71 -5.83 -5.70
C ARG A 87 -4.41 -6.79 -4.72
N ILE A 88 -4.51 -6.43 -3.44
CA ILE A 88 -5.26 -7.21 -2.45
C ILE A 88 -6.76 -7.14 -2.73
N GLU A 89 -7.27 -5.94 -3.04
CA GLU A 89 -8.68 -5.69 -3.34
C GLU A 89 -9.18 -6.53 -4.52
N PHE A 90 -8.34 -6.74 -5.53
CA PHE A 90 -8.67 -7.63 -6.64
C PHE A 90 -8.79 -9.11 -6.23
N LEU A 91 -8.10 -9.54 -5.17
CA LEU A 91 -8.14 -10.91 -4.66
C LEU A 91 -9.46 -11.22 -3.93
N GLU A 92 -10.08 -10.21 -3.31
CA GLU A 92 -11.38 -10.29 -2.64
C GLU A 92 -12.35 -9.23 -3.17
N ARG A 93 -13.05 -9.56 -4.27
CA ARG A 93 -14.02 -8.72 -5.00
C ARG A 93 -15.07 -7.96 -4.19
N HIS A 94 -15.28 -8.30 -2.91
CA HIS A 94 -16.35 -7.72 -2.10
C HIS A 94 -15.90 -6.56 -1.18
N HIS A 95 -14.60 -6.24 -1.11
CA HIS A 95 -14.06 -5.35 -0.08
C HIS A 95 -13.52 -4.01 -0.61
N HIS A 96 -14.07 -3.50 -1.73
CA HIS A 96 -13.66 -2.21 -2.32
C HIS A 96 -13.72 -1.00 -1.35
N PHE A 97 -14.55 -1.11 -0.31
CA PHE A 97 -14.68 -0.11 0.76
C PHE A 97 -13.49 -0.11 1.73
N PHE A 98 -12.81 -1.26 1.90
CA PHE A 98 -11.69 -1.40 2.82
C PHE A 98 -10.53 -0.47 2.42
N ALA A 99 -10.16 -0.45 1.14
CA ALA A 99 -9.11 0.41 0.61
C ALA A 99 -9.36 1.91 0.88
N ALA A 100 -10.63 2.34 0.76
CA ALA A 100 -11.04 3.73 0.93
C ALA A 100 -10.88 4.25 2.36
N ILE A 101 -11.02 3.36 3.35
CA ILE A 101 -10.81 3.71 4.76
C ILE A 101 -9.36 3.47 5.18
N PHE A 102 -8.76 2.39 4.69
CA PHE A 102 -7.45 1.94 5.15
C PHE A 102 -6.33 2.92 4.78
N ILE A 103 -6.38 3.52 3.59
CA ILE A 103 -5.35 4.48 3.14
C ILE A 103 -5.35 5.76 3.99
N PRO A 104 -6.50 6.44 4.20
CA PRO A 104 -6.56 7.57 5.13
C PRO A 104 -6.16 7.21 6.55
N LEU A 105 -6.56 6.03 7.03
CA LEU A 105 -6.22 5.57 8.36
C LEU A 105 -4.69 5.41 8.51
N ILE A 106 -4.03 4.79 7.55
CA ILE A 106 -2.57 4.67 7.53
C ILE A 106 -1.93 6.05 7.58
N ALA A 107 -2.37 6.98 6.73
CA ALA A 107 -1.82 8.33 6.68
C ALA A 107 -1.93 9.02 8.06
N ILE A 108 -3.10 8.95 8.71
CA ILE A 108 -3.30 9.50 10.06
C ILE A 108 -2.34 8.86 11.06
N ILE A 109 -2.19 7.53 11.03
CA ILE A 109 -1.25 6.83 11.92
C ILE A 109 0.19 7.27 11.65
N THR A 110 0.61 7.41 10.39
CA THR A 110 1.95 7.94 10.05
C THR A 110 2.14 9.32 10.64
N ILE A 111 1.15 10.20 10.44
CA ILE A 111 1.18 11.59 10.91
C ILE A 111 1.38 11.64 12.43
N LEU A 112 0.56 10.89 13.18
CA LEU A 112 0.65 10.83 14.63
C LEU A 112 2.00 10.25 15.09
N THR A 113 2.46 9.19 14.43
CA THR A 113 3.76 8.55 14.76
C THR A 113 4.92 9.52 14.56
N ILE A 114 4.93 10.28 13.46
CA ILE A 114 5.98 11.27 13.18
C ILE A 114 5.96 12.37 14.25
N ILE A 115 4.79 12.96 14.54
CA ILE A 115 4.67 14.05 15.53
C ILE A 115 5.15 13.56 16.91
N SER A 116 4.67 12.41 17.37
CA SER A 116 5.09 11.86 18.68
C SER A 116 6.58 11.52 18.73
N SER A 117 7.14 11.00 17.63
CA SER A 117 8.58 10.70 17.54
C SER A 117 9.41 11.97 17.63
N ILE A 118 8.98 13.03 16.96
CA ILE A 118 9.63 14.34 17.00
C ILE A 118 9.61 14.93 18.40
N ASP A 119 8.46 14.94 19.07
CA ASP A 119 8.34 15.48 20.42
C ASP A 119 9.25 14.72 21.42
N HIS A 120 9.30 13.38 21.31
CA HIS A 120 10.19 12.56 22.12
C HIS A 120 11.67 12.85 21.85
N ILE A 121 12.08 12.92 20.58
CA ILE A 121 13.48 13.20 20.24
C ILE A 121 13.86 14.63 20.64
N ALA A 122 13.00 15.61 20.41
CA ALA A 122 13.24 17.01 20.76
C ALA A 122 13.37 17.20 22.28
N SER A 123 12.55 16.51 23.07
CA SER A 123 12.65 16.55 24.55
C SER A 123 13.92 15.88 25.08
N ILE A 124 14.40 14.80 24.44
CA ILE A 124 15.65 14.13 24.82
C ILE A 124 16.87 14.97 24.44
N LEU A 125 16.88 15.55 23.24
CA LEU A 125 18.02 16.31 22.72
C LEU A 125 18.00 17.80 23.10
N ASN A 126 16.90 18.27 23.68
CA ASN A 126 16.67 19.67 24.04
C ASN A 126 16.88 20.64 22.86
N ILE A 127 16.42 20.21 21.67
CA ILE A 127 16.55 20.96 20.41
C ILE A 127 15.23 21.67 20.12
N THR A 128 15.28 22.95 19.76
CA THR A 128 14.14 23.69 19.24
C THR A 128 14.00 23.45 17.74
N ILE A 129 12.81 23.02 17.33
CA ILE A 129 12.51 22.78 15.91
C ILE A 129 12.03 24.09 15.31
N SER A 130 12.73 24.55 14.27
CA SER A 130 12.42 25.82 13.61
C SER A 130 11.12 25.78 12.78
N GLN A 131 10.63 24.59 12.46
CA GLN A 131 9.46 24.36 11.60
C GLN A 131 8.28 23.86 12.42
N ASP A 132 7.06 24.24 12.02
CA ASP A 132 5.86 23.64 12.59
C ASP A 132 5.75 22.18 12.07
N PRO A 133 5.90 21.16 12.96
CA PRO A 133 5.82 19.77 12.54
C PRO A 133 4.45 19.43 11.96
N LYS A 134 3.38 20.10 12.43
CA LYS A 134 2.01 19.82 12.00
C LYS A 134 1.81 20.15 10.52
N ILE A 135 2.30 21.31 10.08
CA ILE A 135 2.18 21.75 8.67
C ILE A 135 3.00 20.82 7.78
N THR A 136 4.24 20.52 8.17
CA THR A 136 5.14 19.64 7.41
C THR A 136 4.52 18.26 7.19
N VAL A 137 3.97 17.69 8.26
CA VAL A 137 3.37 16.36 8.24
C VAL A 137 2.01 16.37 7.51
N LEU A 138 1.26 17.47 7.54
CA LEU A 138 0.04 17.64 6.75
C LEU A 138 0.35 17.67 5.24
N VAL A 139 1.42 18.35 4.81
CA VAL A 139 1.86 18.35 3.41
C VAL A 139 2.21 16.93 2.95
N TYR A 140 2.94 16.17 3.77
CA TYR A 140 3.20 14.76 3.51
C TYR A 140 1.91 13.95 3.39
N GLY A 141 0.99 14.08 4.34
CA GLY A 141 -0.28 13.34 4.33
C GLY A 141 -1.13 13.65 3.08
N ALA A 142 -1.20 14.91 2.68
CA ALA A 142 -1.89 15.33 1.46
C ALA A 142 -1.24 14.75 0.20
N ALA A 143 0.09 14.81 0.11
CA ALA A 143 0.83 14.21 -1.00
C ALA A 143 0.69 12.68 -1.03
N PHE A 144 0.65 12.02 0.13
CA PHE A 144 0.44 10.58 0.26
C PHE A 144 -0.94 10.12 -0.21
N MET A 145 -1.99 10.90 0.08
CA MET A 145 -3.35 10.58 -0.36
C MET A 145 -3.56 10.79 -1.87
N LEU A 146 -2.77 11.66 -2.50
CA LEU A 146 -2.99 12.12 -3.86
C LEU A 146 -2.99 10.99 -4.93
N PRO A 147 -2.04 10.03 -4.94
CA PRO A 147 -2.07 8.92 -5.89
C PRO A 147 -3.33 8.06 -5.80
N TYR A 148 -3.85 7.86 -4.57
CA TYR A 148 -5.08 7.11 -4.34
C TYR A 148 -6.30 7.85 -4.89
N THR A 149 -6.45 9.13 -4.54
CA THR A 149 -7.61 9.93 -4.98
C THR A 149 -7.66 10.05 -6.50
N LEU A 150 -6.52 10.27 -7.16
CA LEU A 150 -6.43 10.27 -8.62
C LEU A 150 -6.78 8.92 -9.24
N GLY A 151 -6.31 7.82 -8.64
CA GLY A 151 -6.66 6.47 -9.07
C GLY A 151 -8.16 6.22 -9.06
N ARG A 152 -8.84 6.63 -7.98
CA ARG A 152 -10.29 6.43 -7.81
C ARG A 152 -11.12 7.30 -8.75
N ILE A 153 -10.74 8.55 -8.98
CA ILE A 153 -11.44 9.43 -9.93
C ILE A 153 -11.42 8.82 -11.35
N LYS A 154 -10.30 8.20 -11.73
CA LYS A 154 -10.15 7.54 -13.03
C LYS A 154 -11.02 6.28 -13.17
N GLU A 155 -11.19 5.50 -12.10
CA GLU A 155 -12.07 4.33 -12.11
C GLU A 155 -13.55 4.69 -12.29
N ILE A 156 -14.00 5.81 -11.71
CA ILE A 156 -15.41 6.25 -11.80
C ILE A 156 -15.79 6.70 -13.23
N HIS A 157 -14.84 7.19 -14.03
CA HIS A 157 -15.07 7.67 -15.39
C HIS A 157 -14.97 6.58 -16.48
N LYS A 158 -14.77 5.31 -16.11
CA LYS A 158 -14.60 4.20 -17.04
C LYS A 158 -15.76 3.23 -16.97
#